data_AF-A0A1S8A9Q5-F1
#
_entry.id   AF-A0A1S8A9Q5-F1
#
_cell.length_a   1.000
_cell.length_b   1.000
_cell.length_c   1.000
_cell.angle_alpha   90.00
_cell.angle_beta   90.00
_cell.angle_gamma   90.00
#
_symmetry.space_group_name_H-M   'P 1'
#
loop_
_entity.id
_entity.type
_entity.pdbx_description
1 polymer ?
#
loop_
_entity_poly.entity_id
_entity_poly.type
_entity_poly.pdbx_seq_one_letter_code
_entity_poly.pdbx_strand_id
1 'polypeptide(L)'
;MKPIVHTANSLFSVGGPWEIWRTRSQITNGRVVDLYTKSGSVGQYSSQLILLPDYGVTVSVLVAGPSSGPAISIATEMVLQSLIPTLENITLSDACESLCGTYETLEPRVNSSISIAADAAGLHLDRWVNHGVDIKAAAQAYALQSGSSPIRSVRFQASNLRGSPHAGRTTRDAHRVAYRLIFDTTGEDQNGPARVLDPISNQWSAADSIMYGEIGVDDFVVHFDANGTAMMIEPRVVRDKLQRSSQARG
;
A
#
# COMPACT_ATOMS: atom_id res chain seq x y z
N MET A 1 -15.05 9.18 -3.27
CA MET A 1 -16.28 8.42 -3.00
C MET A 1 -16.12 7.82 -1.62
N LYS A 2 -17.07 8.03 -0.70
CA LYS A 2 -17.00 7.50 0.68
C LYS A 2 -18.39 6.98 1.07
N PRO A 3 -18.49 5.96 1.94
CA PRO A 3 -19.76 5.57 2.54
C PRO A 3 -20.46 6.75 3.20
N ILE A 4 -21.77 6.88 3.02
CA ILE A 4 -22.62 7.82 3.78
C ILE A 4 -23.27 7.07 4.94
N VAL A 5 -23.72 5.83 4.71
CA VAL A 5 -24.28 4.95 5.73
C VAL A 5 -23.75 3.53 5.56
N HIS A 6 -23.60 2.83 6.69
CA HIS A 6 -23.33 1.39 6.70
C HIS A 6 -24.64 0.62 6.77
N THR A 7 -24.66 -0.59 6.20
CA THR A 7 -25.80 -1.50 6.37
C THR A 7 -25.57 -2.43 7.56
N ALA A 8 -26.53 -3.33 7.83
CA ALA A 8 -26.35 -4.37 8.84
C ALA A 8 -25.19 -5.34 8.50
N ASN A 9 -24.75 -5.37 7.23
CA ASN A 9 -23.58 -6.12 6.80
C ASN A 9 -22.35 -5.18 6.74
N SER A 10 -21.31 -5.48 7.50
CA SER A 10 -20.05 -4.71 7.51
C SER A 10 -19.32 -4.71 6.16
N LEU A 11 -19.65 -5.65 5.28
CA LEU A 11 -19.12 -5.73 3.91
C LEU A 11 -19.90 -4.90 2.90
N PHE A 12 -21.00 -4.26 3.30
CA PHE A 12 -21.84 -3.50 2.38
C PHE A 12 -22.26 -2.15 2.97
N SER A 13 -21.96 -1.09 2.22
CA SER A 13 -22.29 0.28 2.59
C SER A 13 -22.94 1.01 1.43
N VAL A 14 -23.62 2.12 1.73
CA VAL A 14 -24.26 2.96 0.72
C VAL A 14 -23.69 4.38 0.82
N GLY A 15 -23.26 4.90 -0.32
CA GLY A 15 -22.87 6.30 -0.50
C GLY A 15 -23.82 7.01 -1.47
N GLY A 16 -23.52 8.26 -1.78
CA GLY A 16 -24.21 9.00 -2.83
C GLY A 16 -23.41 8.96 -4.13
N PRO A 17 -23.84 8.28 -5.22
CA PRO A 17 -24.98 7.36 -5.41
C PRO A 17 -24.63 5.86 -5.33
N TRP A 18 -23.44 5.55 -4.81
CA TRP A 18 -22.77 4.24 -4.95
C TRP A 18 -23.26 3.20 -3.95
N GLU A 19 -23.40 1.96 -4.42
CA GLU A 19 -23.35 0.74 -3.62
C GLU A 19 -21.87 0.41 -3.39
N ILE A 20 -21.45 0.15 -2.15
CA ILE A 20 -20.03 -0.05 -1.82
C ILE A 20 -19.86 -1.43 -1.20
N TRP A 21 -19.23 -2.33 -1.94
CA TRP A 21 -18.89 -3.67 -1.47
C TRP A 21 -17.46 -3.71 -0.98
N ARG A 22 -17.24 -4.36 0.14
CA ARG A 22 -15.92 -4.57 0.72
C ARG A 22 -15.55 -6.04 0.60
N THR A 23 -14.38 -6.30 0.03
CA THR A 23 -13.82 -7.64 -0.11
C THR A 23 -12.34 -7.64 0.25
N ARG A 24 -11.67 -8.79 0.07
CA ARG A 24 -10.24 -8.95 0.25
C ARG A 24 -9.54 -9.09 -1.10
N SER A 25 -8.30 -8.63 -1.19
CA SER A 25 -7.54 -8.62 -2.46
C SER A 25 -7.28 -10.02 -3.03
N GLN A 26 -7.29 -11.07 -2.20
CA GLN A 26 -7.24 -12.48 -2.62
C GLN A 26 -8.56 -13.21 -2.33
N ILE A 27 -9.68 -12.49 -2.34
CA ILE A 27 -11.05 -12.94 -2.01
C ILE A 27 -11.23 -13.36 -0.54
N THR A 28 -10.39 -14.25 -0.02
CA THR A 28 -10.47 -14.77 1.35
C THR A 28 -9.45 -14.15 2.30
N ASN A 29 -8.33 -13.65 1.77
CA ASN A 29 -7.25 -13.06 2.56
C ASN A 29 -6.63 -11.84 1.84
N GLY A 30 -5.65 -11.21 2.50
CA GLY A 30 -5.01 -10.00 2.00
C GLY A 30 -5.65 -8.72 2.53
N ARG A 31 -5.30 -7.59 1.92
CA ARG A 31 -5.81 -6.28 2.33
C ARG A 31 -7.27 -6.11 1.93
N VAL A 32 -7.94 -5.18 2.60
CA VAL A 32 -9.30 -4.78 2.27
C VAL A 32 -9.30 -3.96 0.98
N VAL A 33 -10.27 -4.26 0.11
CA VAL A 33 -10.52 -3.53 -1.14
C VAL A 33 -12.00 -3.15 -1.20
N ASP A 34 -12.27 -1.88 -1.52
CA ASP A 34 -13.63 -1.36 -1.69
C ASP A 34 -13.99 -1.26 -3.18
N LEU A 35 -15.10 -1.89 -3.56
CA LEU A 35 -15.70 -1.88 -4.89
C LEU A 35 -16.84 -0.86 -4.89
N TYR A 36 -16.79 0.11 -5.80
CA TYR A 36 -17.85 1.11 -5.94
C TYR A 36 -18.74 0.72 -7.11
N THR A 37 -19.96 0.31 -6.81
CA THR A 37 -20.84 -0.31 -7.78
C THR A 37 -22.13 0.45 -7.99
N LYS A 38 -22.73 0.23 -9.16
CA LYS A 38 -24.09 0.66 -9.45
C LYS A 38 -24.83 -0.37 -10.29
N SER A 39 -25.89 -0.92 -9.72
CA SER A 39 -26.80 -1.81 -10.42
C SER A 39 -27.91 -1.04 -11.16
N GLY A 40 -28.46 -1.66 -12.21
CA GLY A 40 -29.60 -1.15 -12.96
C GLY A 40 -30.36 -2.28 -13.64
N SER A 41 -31.68 -2.15 -13.75
CA SER A 41 -32.54 -3.15 -14.39
C SER A 41 -33.79 -2.52 -14.97
N VAL A 42 -34.11 -2.86 -16.22
CA VAL A 42 -35.35 -2.48 -16.92
C VAL A 42 -35.79 -3.62 -17.84
N GLY A 43 -36.95 -4.22 -17.54
CA GLY A 43 -37.50 -5.31 -18.35
C GLY A 43 -36.55 -6.51 -18.42
N GLN A 44 -36.12 -6.87 -19.63
CA GLN A 44 -35.17 -7.97 -19.87
C GLN A 44 -33.71 -7.50 -19.91
N TYR A 45 -33.41 -6.29 -19.45
CA TYR A 45 -32.07 -5.72 -19.47
C TYR A 45 -31.59 -5.47 -18.05
N SER A 46 -30.38 -5.93 -17.75
CA SER A 46 -29.70 -5.71 -16.48
C SER A 46 -28.31 -5.14 -16.73
N SER A 47 -27.85 -4.27 -15.84
CA SER A 47 -26.53 -3.63 -15.92
C SER A 47 -25.86 -3.57 -14.55
N GLN A 48 -24.54 -3.71 -14.54
CA GLN A 48 -23.70 -3.57 -13.36
C GLN A 48 -22.45 -2.77 -13.74
N LEU A 49 -22.26 -1.62 -13.10
CA LEU A 49 -21.04 -0.82 -13.18
C LEU A 49 -20.21 -1.06 -11.92
N ILE A 50 -18.90 -1.23 -12.06
CA ILE A 50 -17.98 -1.52 -10.95
C ILE A 50 -16.70 -0.72 -11.14
N LEU A 51 -16.39 0.14 -10.18
CA LEU A 51 -15.15 0.89 -10.11
C LEU A 51 -14.26 0.25 -9.06
N LEU A 52 -13.00 0.05 -9.43
CA LEU A 52 -11.91 -0.49 -8.60
C LEU A 52 -10.82 0.59 -8.49
N PRO A 53 -10.98 1.62 -7.63
CA PRO A 53 -10.08 2.76 -7.59
C PRO A 53 -8.64 2.39 -7.27
N ASP A 54 -8.45 1.41 -6.37
CA ASP A 54 -7.13 0.92 -5.96
C ASP A 54 -6.30 0.37 -7.12
N TYR A 55 -6.97 -0.14 -8.16
CA TYR A 55 -6.34 -0.69 -9.36
C TYR A 55 -6.47 0.22 -10.59
N GLY A 56 -7.20 1.34 -10.48
CA GLY A 56 -7.49 2.20 -11.63
C GLY A 56 -8.35 1.54 -12.71
N VAL A 57 -9.12 0.50 -12.37
CA VAL A 57 -9.92 -0.30 -13.32
C VAL A 57 -11.42 -0.01 -13.17
N THR A 58 -12.15 -0.07 -14.29
CA THR A 58 -13.62 -0.03 -14.30
C THR A 58 -14.15 -1.17 -15.16
N VAL A 59 -15.17 -1.86 -14.66
CA VAL A 59 -15.85 -2.96 -15.33
C VAL A 59 -17.31 -2.60 -15.53
N SER A 60 -17.85 -2.88 -16.71
CA SER A 60 -19.28 -2.79 -17.00
C SER A 60 -19.76 -4.13 -17.54
N VAL A 61 -20.78 -4.69 -16.88
CA VAL A 61 -21.45 -5.93 -17.29
C VAL A 61 -22.86 -5.57 -17.71
N LEU A 62 -23.24 -5.96 -18.92
CA LEU A 62 -24.56 -5.73 -19.50
C LEU A 62 -25.13 -7.06 -19.95
N VAL A 63 -26.35 -7.37 -19.52
CA VAL A 63 -27.01 -8.64 -19.85
C VAL A 63 -28.42 -8.35 -20.36
N ALA A 64 -28.79 -8.99 -21.45
CA ALA A 64 -30.11 -8.93 -22.04
C ALA A 64 -30.72 -10.35 -22.15
N GLY A 65 -32.00 -10.49 -21.80
CA GLY A 65 -32.78 -11.70 -22.01
C GLY A 65 -33.75 -12.00 -20.87
N PRO A 66 -34.59 -13.05 -21.01
CA PRO A 66 -35.62 -13.40 -20.04
C PRO A 66 -35.09 -13.71 -18.63
N SER A 67 -33.80 -14.07 -18.52
CA SER A 67 -33.10 -14.37 -17.26
C SER A 67 -31.97 -13.39 -16.96
N SER A 68 -32.07 -12.13 -17.43
CA SER A 68 -31.02 -11.12 -17.26
C SER A 68 -30.63 -10.87 -15.81
N GLY A 69 -31.59 -10.93 -14.87
CA GLY A 69 -31.35 -10.75 -13.43
C GLY A 69 -30.37 -11.77 -12.84
N PRO A 70 -30.68 -13.08 -12.85
CA PRO A 70 -29.74 -14.10 -12.36
C PRO A 70 -28.42 -14.13 -13.14
N ALA A 71 -28.49 -13.94 -14.46
CA ALA A 71 -27.31 -14.00 -15.32
C ALA A 71 -26.30 -12.87 -15.01
N ILE A 72 -26.76 -11.65 -14.71
CA ILE A 72 -25.84 -10.56 -14.36
C ILE A 72 -25.14 -10.79 -13.03
N SER A 73 -25.82 -11.37 -12.03
CA SER A 73 -25.21 -11.69 -10.75
C SER A 73 -24.10 -12.73 -10.90
N ILE A 74 -24.37 -13.80 -11.65
CA ILE A 74 -23.37 -14.86 -11.92
C ILE A 74 -22.19 -14.31 -12.71
N ALA A 75 -22.45 -13.56 -13.79
CA ALA A 75 -21.41 -12.99 -14.62
C ALA A 75 -20.53 -12.01 -13.83
N THR A 76 -21.13 -11.16 -13.01
CA THR A 76 -20.40 -10.21 -12.16
C THR A 76 -19.51 -10.94 -11.15
N GLU A 77 -20.04 -11.96 -10.47
CA GLU A 77 -19.28 -12.73 -9.48
C GLU A 77 -18.09 -13.43 -10.12
N MET A 78 -18.29 -14.10 -11.27
CA MET A 78 -17.21 -14.78 -12.00
C MET A 78 -16.10 -13.81 -12.41
N VAL A 79 -16.47 -12.61 -12.88
CA VAL A 79 -15.49 -11.59 -13.25
C VAL A 79 -14.71 -11.12 -12.02
N LEU A 80 -15.38 -10.79 -10.91
CA LEU A 80 -14.70 -10.27 -9.72
C LEU A 80 -13.78 -11.29 -9.04
N GLN A 81 -14.22 -12.56 -8.96
CA GLN A 81 -13.46 -13.66 -8.38
C GLN A 81 -12.11 -13.88 -9.07
N SER A 82 -12.05 -13.66 -10.40
CA SER A 82 -10.82 -13.79 -11.17
C SER A 82 -10.02 -12.48 -11.28
N LEU A 83 -10.72 -11.35 -11.46
CA LEU A 83 -10.09 -10.09 -11.77
C LEU A 83 -9.37 -9.48 -10.56
N ILE A 84 -9.99 -9.48 -9.37
CA ILE A 84 -9.42 -8.81 -8.20
C ILE A 84 -8.05 -9.38 -7.80
N PRO A 85 -7.88 -10.71 -7.63
CA PRO A 85 -6.57 -11.28 -7.30
C PRO A 85 -5.51 -11.04 -8.38
N THR A 86 -5.93 -11.07 -9.64
CA THR A 86 -5.04 -10.81 -10.78
C THR A 86 -4.52 -9.37 -10.75
N LEU A 87 -5.41 -8.40 -10.54
CA LEU A 87 -5.03 -6.99 -10.43
C LEU A 87 -4.13 -6.72 -9.22
N GLU A 88 -4.40 -7.36 -8.07
CA GLU A 88 -3.53 -7.24 -6.90
C GLU A 88 -2.11 -7.74 -7.19
N ASN A 89 -1.98 -8.91 -7.82
CA ASN A 89 -0.66 -9.49 -8.13
C ASN A 89 0.12 -8.64 -9.13
N ILE A 90 -0.55 -8.11 -10.15
CA ILE A 90 0.06 -7.18 -11.11
C ILE A 90 0.52 -5.91 -10.40
N THR A 91 -0.35 -5.31 -9.58
CA THR A 91 -0.03 -4.08 -8.83
C THR A 91 1.16 -4.29 -7.89
N LEU A 92 1.24 -5.44 -7.22
CA LEU A 92 2.37 -5.79 -6.36
C LEU A 92 3.66 -5.97 -7.16
N SER A 93 3.59 -6.64 -8.31
CA SER A 93 4.73 -6.82 -9.21
C SER A 93 5.26 -5.48 -9.71
N ASP A 94 4.37 -4.62 -10.22
CA ASP A 94 4.73 -3.30 -10.75
C ASP A 94 5.33 -2.40 -9.66
N ALA A 95 4.75 -2.43 -8.45
CA ALA A 95 5.28 -1.69 -7.31
C ALA A 95 6.68 -2.18 -6.92
N CYS A 96 6.93 -3.48 -6.99
CA CYS A 96 8.24 -4.05 -6.65
C CYS A 96 9.27 -3.79 -7.76
N GLU A 97 8.91 -3.90 -9.03
CA GLU A 97 9.80 -3.52 -10.14
C GLU A 97 10.26 -2.05 -10.00
N SER A 98 9.30 -1.18 -9.68
CA SER A 98 9.54 0.24 -9.45
C SER A 98 10.44 0.52 -8.23
N LEU A 99 10.14 -0.06 -7.04
CA LEU A 99 10.74 0.36 -5.77
C LEU A 99 11.67 -0.66 -5.09
N CYS A 100 11.49 -1.97 -5.31
CA CYS A 100 12.29 -2.99 -4.62
C CYS A 100 13.77 -2.92 -5.02
N GLY A 101 14.62 -3.33 -4.09
CA GLY A 101 16.06 -3.40 -4.29
C GLY A 101 16.83 -2.83 -3.10
N THR A 102 18.15 -2.82 -3.24
CA THR A 102 19.07 -2.26 -2.25
C THR A 102 19.54 -0.89 -2.70
N TYR A 103 19.47 0.07 -1.78
CA TYR A 103 19.94 1.43 -1.93
C TYR A 103 21.13 1.64 -1.02
N GLU A 104 22.22 2.17 -1.54
CA GLU A 104 23.48 2.29 -0.83
C GLU A 104 24.09 3.66 -1.04
N THR A 105 24.94 4.08 -0.11
CA THR A 105 25.74 5.30 -0.28
C THR A 105 26.79 5.10 -1.37
N LEU A 106 27.08 6.16 -2.13
CA LEU A 106 28.20 6.17 -3.06
C LEU A 106 29.56 6.36 -2.37
N GLU A 107 29.55 6.77 -1.10
CA GLU A 107 30.78 7.04 -0.34
C GLU A 107 31.36 5.73 0.20
N PRO A 108 32.54 5.27 -0.28
CA PRO A 108 33.04 3.92 0.05
C PRO A 108 33.36 3.68 1.53
N ARG A 109 33.47 4.76 2.32
CA ARG A 109 33.79 4.72 3.75
C ARG A 109 32.55 4.79 4.65
N VAL A 110 31.39 5.03 4.07
CA VAL A 110 30.14 5.15 4.81
C VAL A 110 29.38 3.83 4.67
N ASN A 111 29.02 3.22 5.79
CA ASN A 111 28.23 2.00 5.79
C ASN A 111 26.75 2.35 5.99
N SER A 112 26.08 2.82 4.93
CA SER A 112 24.64 3.10 4.94
C SER A 112 23.95 2.37 3.79
N SER A 113 22.93 1.58 4.11
CA SER A 113 22.11 0.89 3.10
C SER A 113 20.66 0.68 3.54
N ILE A 114 19.74 0.68 2.59
CA ILE A 114 18.32 0.36 2.76
C ILE A 114 17.93 -0.70 1.74
N SER A 115 17.26 -1.76 2.16
CA SER A 115 16.68 -2.76 1.25
C SER A 115 15.16 -2.78 1.38
N ILE A 116 14.49 -2.71 0.24
CA ILE A 116 13.03 -2.78 0.11
C ILE A 116 12.66 -4.05 -0.66
N ALA A 117 11.68 -4.78 -0.14
CA ALA A 117 11.13 -5.98 -0.75
C ALA A 117 9.59 -5.94 -0.71
N ALA A 118 8.95 -6.89 -1.38
CA ALA A 118 7.50 -7.04 -1.42
C ALA A 118 7.09 -8.45 -0.98
N ASP A 119 5.95 -8.54 -0.30
CA ASP A 119 5.28 -9.80 0.02
C ASP A 119 3.76 -9.66 -0.24
N ALA A 120 2.96 -10.65 0.14
CA ALA A 120 1.51 -10.63 -0.04
C ALA A 120 0.78 -9.48 0.67
N ALA A 121 1.42 -8.81 1.64
CA ALA A 121 0.89 -7.64 2.35
C ALA A 121 1.42 -6.31 1.81
N GLY A 122 2.27 -6.33 0.78
CA GLY A 122 2.80 -5.15 0.09
C GLY A 122 4.28 -4.91 0.32
N LEU A 123 4.72 -3.67 0.08
CA LEU A 123 6.10 -3.24 0.21
C LEU A 123 6.53 -3.14 1.68
N HIS A 124 7.70 -3.68 2.01
CA HIS A 124 8.28 -3.62 3.34
C HIS A 124 9.76 -3.28 3.31
N LEU A 125 10.21 -2.70 4.42
CA LEU A 125 11.62 -2.48 4.71
C LEU A 125 12.24 -3.79 5.19
N ASP A 126 13.10 -4.38 4.36
CA ASP A 126 13.84 -5.60 4.70
C ASP A 126 15.01 -5.26 5.64
N ARG A 127 15.84 -4.29 5.23
CA ARG A 127 17.05 -3.88 5.97
C ARG A 127 17.20 -2.36 5.97
N TRP A 128 17.69 -1.81 7.08
CA TRP A 128 18.14 -0.42 7.15
C TRP A 128 19.35 -0.29 8.07
N VAL A 129 20.48 0.08 7.47
CA VAL A 129 21.73 0.39 8.15
C VAL A 129 22.08 1.86 7.88
N ASN A 130 22.45 2.60 8.92
CA ASN A 130 22.96 3.96 8.82
C ASN A 130 24.28 4.06 9.60
N HIS A 131 25.35 4.43 8.92
CA HIS A 131 26.72 4.53 9.49
C HIS A 131 27.15 3.30 10.31
N GLY A 132 26.80 2.10 9.85
CA GLY A 132 27.11 0.83 10.50
C GLY A 132 26.15 0.41 11.62
N VAL A 133 25.14 1.22 11.94
CA VAL A 133 24.10 0.90 12.92
C VAL A 133 22.87 0.32 12.22
N ASP A 134 22.40 -0.84 12.67
CA ASP A 134 21.13 -1.42 12.23
C ASP A 134 19.96 -0.66 12.90
N ILE A 135 19.23 0.11 12.10
CA ILE A 135 18.14 0.96 12.57
C ILE A 135 16.92 0.11 12.95
N LYS A 136 16.66 -1.01 12.29
CA LYS A 136 15.55 -1.92 12.67
C LYS A 136 15.84 -2.55 14.04
N ALA A 137 17.07 -2.98 14.29
CA ALA A 137 17.47 -3.52 15.58
C ALA A 137 17.41 -2.45 16.69
N ALA A 138 17.85 -1.22 16.40
CA ALA A 138 17.73 -0.10 17.34
C ALA A 138 16.27 0.24 17.68
N ALA A 139 15.39 0.28 16.67
CA ALA A 139 13.96 0.50 16.86
C ALA A 139 13.32 -0.64 17.69
N GLN A 140 13.72 -1.89 17.44
CA GLN A 140 13.27 -3.05 18.20
C GLN A 140 13.69 -2.98 19.68
N ALA A 141 14.93 -2.57 19.96
CA ALA A 141 15.41 -2.39 21.33
C ALA A 141 14.66 -1.27 22.07
N TYR A 142 14.41 -0.16 21.37
CA TYR A 142 13.63 0.95 21.92
C TYR A 142 12.20 0.53 22.26
N ALA A 143 11.50 -0.16 21.35
CA ALA A 143 10.15 -0.65 21.57
C ALA A 143 10.05 -1.57 22.81
N LEU A 144 11.03 -2.47 23.00
CA LEU A 144 11.08 -3.36 24.16
C LEU A 144 11.31 -2.59 25.47
N GLN A 145 12.19 -1.58 25.44
CA GLN A 145 12.49 -0.75 26.61
C GLN A 145 11.30 0.14 27.02
N SER A 146 10.52 0.63 26.05
CA SER A 146 9.32 1.43 26.31
C SER A 146 8.09 0.60 26.71
N GLY A 147 8.21 -0.73 26.80
CA GLY A 147 7.09 -1.63 27.10
C GLY A 147 6.12 -1.84 25.93
N SER A 148 6.51 -1.45 24.72
CA SER A 148 5.74 -1.71 23.49
C SER A 148 5.91 -3.16 23.03
N SER A 149 4.96 -3.64 22.23
CA SER A 149 5.10 -4.96 21.60
C SER A 149 6.23 -4.98 20.57
N PRO A 150 6.85 -6.15 20.30
CA PRO A 150 7.91 -6.26 19.29
C PRO A 150 7.45 -5.84 17.90
N ILE A 151 8.35 -5.22 17.13
CA ILE A 151 8.10 -4.86 15.73
C ILE A 151 8.13 -6.15 14.91
N ARG A 152 7.03 -6.45 14.22
CA ARG A 152 6.89 -7.64 13.37
C ARG A 152 7.17 -7.34 11.91
N SER A 153 6.68 -6.19 11.43
CA SER A 153 6.92 -5.75 10.06
C SER A 153 7.03 -4.23 9.99
N VAL A 154 7.66 -3.74 8.93
CA VAL A 154 7.83 -2.30 8.68
C VAL A 154 7.39 -2.04 7.24
N ARG A 155 6.22 -1.42 7.07
CA ARG A 155 5.53 -1.32 5.77
C ARG A 155 5.71 0.06 5.15
N PHE A 156 6.01 0.09 3.85
CA PHE A 156 6.10 1.33 3.08
C PHE A 156 4.71 1.72 2.59
N GLN A 157 4.27 2.93 2.93
CA GLN A 157 3.00 3.50 2.51
C GLN A 157 3.22 4.80 1.75
N ALA A 158 2.71 4.89 0.53
CA ALA A 158 2.81 6.12 -0.26
C ALA A 158 1.86 7.18 0.31
N SER A 159 2.37 8.40 0.53
CA SER A 159 1.52 9.54 0.92
C SER A 159 0.75 10.15 -0.26
N ASN A 160 1.06 9.73 -1.48
CA ASN A 160 0.63 10.34 -2.74
C ASN A 160 1.01 11.82 -2.91
N LEU A 161 1.85 12.38 -2.02
CA LEU A 161 2.44 13.70 -2.18
C LEU A 161 3.58 13.63 -3.19
N ARG A 162 3.41 14.35 -4.31
CA ARG A 162 4.39 14.41 -5.39
C ARG A 162 5.05 15.78 -5.45
N GLY A 163 6.37 15.79 -5.49
CA GLY A 163 7.17 16.99 -5.71
C GLY A 163 7.85 16.95 -7.08
N SER A 164 7.90 18.09 -7.77
CA SER A 164 8.76 18.27 -8.93
C SER A 164 10.19 18.59 -8.47
N PRO A 165 11.25 18.14 -9.18
CA PRO A 165 12.60 18.62 -8.95
C PRO A 165 12.62 20.15 -9.02
N HIS A 166 13.33 20.81 -8.09
CA HIS A 166 13.45 22.27 -8.07
C HIS A 166 13.80 22.86 -9.45
N ALA A 167 13.18 24.00 -9.78
CA ALA A 167 13.37 24.74 -11.02
C ALA A 167 14.87 24.94 -11.33
N GLY A 168 15.35 24.29 -12.39
CA GLY A 168 16.73 24.47 -12.88
C GLY A 168 17.40 23.22 -13.45
N ARG A 169 16.86 22.01 -13.24
CA ARG A 169 17.43 20.78 -13.83
C ARG A 169 16.42 20.10 -14.76
N THR A 170 16.79 20.03 -16.04
CA THR A 170 16.01 19.58 -17.20
C THR A 170 15.85 18.05 -17.26
N THR A 171 15.25 17.44 -16.25
CA THR A 171 14.73 16.06 -16.38
C THR A 171 13.21 16.16 -16.34
N ARG A 172 12.60 16.31 -17.52
CA ARG A 172 11.21 16.71 -17.74
C ARG A 172 10.18 15.80 -17.03
N ASP A 173 10.57 14.61 -16.58
CA ASP A 173 9.66 13.59 -16.04
C ASP A 173 10.14 12.92 -14.73
N ALA A 174 11.27 13.35 -14.17
CA ALA A 174 11.69 12.85 -12.85
C ALA A 174 10.80 13.45 -11.76
N HIS A 175 10.35 12.64 -10.80
CA HIS A 175 9.48 13.09 -9.73
C HIS A 175 9.86 12.48 -8.38
N ARG A 176 9.43 13.15 -7.31
CA ARG A 176 9.66 12.72 -5.94
C ARG A 176 8.33 12.34 -5.31
N VAL A 177 8.32 11.24 -4.57
CA VAL A 177 7.14 10.82 -3.79
C VAL A 177 7.54 10.65 -2.34
N ALA A 178 6.75 11.21 -1.43
CA ALA A 178 6.94 10.98 -0.01
C ALA A 178 6.26 9.67 0.44
N TYR A 179 6.95 8.92 1.28
CA TYR A 179 6.53 7.65 1.86
C TYR A 179 6.57 7.72 3.37
N ARG A 180 5.70 6.94 4.00
CA ARG A 180 5.67 6.70 5.44
C ARG A 180 6.02 5.24 5.73
N LEU A 181 6.92 5.00 6.68
CA LEU A 181 7.15 3.67 7.24
C LEU A 181 6.23 3.42 8.43
N ILE A 182 5.38 2.42 8.31
CA ILE A 182 4.50 2.00 9.40
C ILE A 182 5.14 0.81 10.11
N PHE A 183 5.55 1.03 11.35
CA PHE A 183 6.10 -0.01 12.23
C PHE A 183 4.95 -0.78 12.85
N ASP A 184 4.72 -2.00 12.35
CA ASP A 184 3.70 -2.88 12.87
C ASP A 184 4.23 -3.62 14.09
N THR A 185 3.74 -3.23 15.27
CA THR A 185 3.99 -3.89 16.56
C THR A 185 2.82 -4.79 16.97
N THR A 186 1.77 -4.83 16.17
CA THR A 186 0.52 -5.48 16.55
C THR A 186 0.65 -6.97 16.28
N GLY A 187 0.84 -7.73 17.36
CA GLY A 187 0.72 -9.16 17.31
C GLY A 187 -0.75 -9.54 17.28
N GLU A 188 -1.20 -10.16 16.19
CA GLU A 188 -2.45 -10.89 16.19
C GLU A 188 -2.28 -12.07 17.15
N ASP A 189 -2.81 -11.95 18.37
CA ASP A 189 -3.09 -13.13 19.17
C ASP A 189 -4.33 -13.78 18.54
N GLN A 190 -4.11 -14.54 17.46
CA GLN A 190 -5.18 -15.23 16.72
C GLN A 190 -6.00 -16.16 17.61
N ASN A 191 -5.45 -16.55 18.75
CA ASN A 191 -6.09 -17.42 19.74
C ASN A 191 -6.65 -16.64 20.95
N GLY A 192 -6.42 -15.33 21.01
CA GLY A 192 -6.95 -14.45 22.03
C GLY A 192 -8.44 -14.20 21.84
N PRO A 193 -9.15 -13.74 22.89
CA PRO A 193 -10.54 -13.35 22.74
C PRO A 193 -10.65 -12.18 21.75
N ALA A 194 -11.68 -12.21 20.91
CA ALA A 194 -11.97 -11.13 19.98
C ALA A 194 -12.08 -9.80 20.73
N ARG A 195 -11.33 -8.79 20.27
CA ARG A 195 -11.27 -7.47 20.91
C ARG A 195 -12.23 -6.52 20.20
N VAL A 196 -13.06 -5.82 20.98
CA VAL A 196 -13.95 -4.77 20.45
C VAL A 196 -13.15 -3.56 19.97
N LEU A 197 -12.07 -3.22 20.68
CA LEU A 197 -11.13 -2.15 20.33
C LEU A 197 -9.77 -2.78 20.05
N ASP A 198 -9.65 -3.45 18.90
CA ASP A 198 -8.42 -4.13 18.52
C ASP A 198 -7.28 -3.13 18.27
N PRO A 199 -6.15 -3.22 18.99
CA PRO A 199 -4.99 -2.37 18.78
C PRO A 199 -4.45 -2.37 17.33
N ILE A 200 -4.68 -3.45 16.56
CA ILE A 200 -4.33 -3.54 15.13
C ILE A 200 -4.95 -2.39 14.32
N SER A 201 -6.09 -1.87 14.75
CA SER A 201 -6.81 -0.79 14.03
C SER A 201 -6.17 0.59 14.17
N ASN A 202 -5.18 0.75 15.07
CA ASN A 202 -4.58 2.05 15.39
C ASN A 202 -3.19 2.27 14.81
N GLN A 203 -2.70 1.41 13.90
CA GLN A 203 -1.35 1.57 13.33
C GLN A 203 -1.13 2.93 12.65
N TRP A 204 -2.18 3.54 12.11
CA TRP A 204 -2.09 4.86 11.47
C TRP A 204 -1.68 5.98 12.44
N SER A 205 -1.98 5.87 13.74
CA SER A 205 -1.65 6.90 14.73
C SER A 205 -0.17 6.88 15.15
N ALA A 206 0.58 5.86 14.73
CA ALA A 206 2.02 5.76 14.97
C ALA A 206 2.87 6.59 13.99
N ALA A 207 2.27 7.10 12.91
CA ALA A 207 2.95 8.01 12.00
C ALA A 207 3.47 9.23 12.79
N ASP A 208 4.70 9.66 12.50
CA ASP A 208 5.35 10.79 13.16
C ASP A 208 5.52 10.66 14.70
N SER A 209 5.34 9.46 15.28
CA SER A 209 5.43 9.25 16.74
C SER A 209 6.83 9.37 17.32
N ILE A 210 7.85 9.04 16.52
CA ILE A 210 9.27 9.21 16.87
C ILE A 210 9.88 10.20 15.90
N MET A 211 10.41 11.30 16.43
CA MET A 211 11.02 12.35 15.64
C MET A 211 12.43 12.68 16.12
N TYR A 212 13.26 13.14 15.19
CA TYR A 212 14.53 13.79 15.49
C TYR A 212 14.68 15.04 14.64
N GLY A 213 14.93 16.19 15.27
CA GLY A 213 15.03 17.47 14.57
C GLY A 213 13.79 17.84 13.76
N GLU A 214 12.60 17.59 14.32
CA GLU A 214 11.27 17.82 13.70
C GLU A 214 10.99 16.98 12.45
N ILE A 215 11.72 15.87 12.28
CA ILE A 215 11.51 14.91 11.19
C ILE A 215 11.17 13.55 11.78
N GLY A 216 10.04 12.98 11.38
CA GLY A 216 9.64 11.63 11.73
C GLY A 216 10.64 10.59 11.22
N VAL A 217 10.96 9.59 12.06
CA VAL A 217 11.81 8.45 11.67
C VAL A 217 11.18 7.65 10.52
N ASP A 218 9.86 7.75 10.37
CA ASP A 218 9.04 7.16 9.33
C ASP A 218 9.00 7.97 8.02
N ASP A 219 9.61 9.16 7.94
CA ASP A 219 9.52 10.05 6.77
C ASP A 219 10.62 9.78 5.72
N PHE A 220 10.20 9.33 4.54
CA PHE A 220 11.08 8.93 3.44
C PHE A 220 10.69 9.65 2.15
N VAL A 221 11.69 10.02 1.35
CA VAL A 221 11.46 10.53 -0.01
C VAL A 221 12.15 9.63 -1.01
N VAL A 222 11.38 9.16 -2.01
CA VAL A 222 11.90 8.37 -3.11
C VAL A 222 11.93 9.22 -4.38
N HIS A 223 13.03 9.13 -5.12
CA HIS A 223 13.24 9.83 -6.37
C HIS A 223 13.12 8.83 -7.51
N PHE A 224 12.17 9.06 -8.40
CA PHE A 224 11.90 8.24 -9.55
C PHE A 224 12.47 8.88 -10.81
N ASP A 225 12.93 8.02 -11.72
CA ASP A 225 13.28 8.44 -13.08
C ASP A 225 12.01 8.67 -13.93
N ALA A 226 12.22 9.00 -15.21
CA ALA A 226 11.15 9.18 -16.19
C ALA A 226 10.31 7.91 -16.44
N ASN A 227 10.89 6.73 -16.18
CA ASN A 227 10.22 5.44 -16.37
C ASN A 227 9.46 4.99 -15.11
N GLY A 228 9.45 5.80 -14.03
CA GLY A 228 8.84 5.42 -12.76
C GLY A 228 9.66 4.39 -11.98
N THR A 229 10.94 4.24 -12.27
CA THR A 229 11.87 3.37 -11.54
C THR A 229 12.58 4.19 -10.46
N ALA A 230 12.58 3.72 -9.22
CA ALA A 230 13.27 4.39 -8.13
C ALA A 230 14.79 4.37 -8.36
N MET A 231 15.42 5.54 -8.30
CA MET A 231 16.87 5.71 -8.45
C MET A 231 17.56 6.01 -7.11
N MET A 232 16.83 6.61 -6.18
CA MET A 232 17.38 7.10 -4.93
C MET A 232 16.31 7.14 -3.84
N ILE A 233 16.72 6.88 -2.61
CA ILE A 233 15.90 7.00 -1.41
C ILE A 233 16.58 7.89 -0.39
N GLU A 234 15.78 8.72 0.28
CA GLU A 234 16.21 9.68 1.29
C GLU A 234 15.42 9.44 2.58
N PRO A 235 15.94 8.68 3.55
CA PRO A 235 15.41 8.69 4.91
C PRO A 235 15.66 10.08 5.53
N ARG A 236 14.61 10.89 5.64
CA ARG A 236 14.78 12.32 5.93
C ARG A 236 15.39 12.59 7.30
N VAL A 237 15.13 11.71 8.27
CA VAL A 237 15.59 11.85 9.66
C VAL A 237 17.12 11.82 9.80
N VAL A 238 17.82 11.01 8.97
CA VAL A 238 19.28 10.92 8.97
C VAL A 238 19.94 11.79 7.90
N ARG A 239 19.15 12.41 7.01
CA ARG A 239 19.62 13.31 5.93
C ARG A 239 20.57 12.65 4.93
N ASP A 240 20.52 11.32 4.81
CA ASP A 240 21.28 10.55 3.83
C ASP A 240 20.54 10.48 2.49
N LYS A 241 21.31 10.30 1.41
CA LYS A 241 20.82 9.97 0.08
C LYS A 241 21.46 8.68 -0.39
N LEU A 242 20.66 7.65 -0.60
CA LEU A 242 21.14 6.33 -1.00
C LEU A 242 20.70 6.05 -2.43
N GLN A 243 21.62 5.65 -3.30
CA GLN A 243 21.35 5.33 -4.69
C GLN A 243 21.01 3.85 -4.84
N ARG A 244 20.08 3.53 -5.74
CA ARG A 244 19.75 2.13 -6.06
C ARG A 244 21.00 1.45 -6.62
N SER A 245 21.40 0.35 -6.00
CA SER A 245 22.50 -0.47 -6.46
C SER A 245 22.15 -1.05 -7.83
N SER A 246 23.07 -0.99 -8.78
CA SER A 246 22.91 -1.67 -10.06
C SER A 246 22.93 -3.17 -9.82
N GLN A 247 21.79 -3.85 -9.89
CA GLN A 247 21.80 -5.30 -10.02
C GLN A 247 22.61 -5.65 -11.27
N ALA A 248 23.76 -6.30 -11.07
CA ALA A 248 24.41 -7.03 -12.16
C ALA A 248 23.38 -8.06 -12.64
N ARG A 249 22.82 -7.83 -13.82
CA ARG A 249 22.05 -8.85 -14.54
C ARG A 249 23.02 -10.01 -14.80
N GLY A 250 22.96 -11.02 -13.96
CA GLY A 250 23.57 -12.33 -14.21
C GLY A 250 22.71 -13.16 -15.13
#